data_AF-A0A9W5TXP0-F1
#
_entry.id   AF-A0A9W5TXP0-F1
#
_cell.length_a   1.000
_cell.length_b   1.000
_cell.length_c   1.000
_cell.angle_alpha   90.00
_cell.angle_beta   90.00
_cell.angle_gamma   90.00
#
_symmetry.space_group_name_H-M   'P 1'
#
loop_
_entity.id
_entity.type
_entity.pdbx_description
1 polymer ?
#
loop_
_entity_poly.entity_id
_entity_poly.type
_entity_poly.pdbx_seq_one_letter_code
_entity_poly.pdbx_strand_id
1 'polypeptide(L)'
;MWGQGLYQELRFVLVQYGERSSILVSTDKSLTATDIIQLYGHSFKIESTFREMKQVIDGFGYHFWSKSMPKLNRYLKKRETHPLEKITEAKDQENIRLTIKAIEGYMMCSCIAMGLLQLISVRYSHRVPGLFFRYLRTPSKAVVSEATVKAYLQRSIIYLFARNPHLSIIQIIHSKQEIRDVEDDSLAS
;
A
#
# COMPACT_ATOMS: atom_id res chain seq x y z
N MET A 1 -23.18 22.84 -2.64
CA MET A 1 -22.60 22.96 -1.28
C MET A 1 -22.61 24.38 -0.73
N TRP A 2 -22.82 25.42 -1.55
CA TRP A 2 -23.21 26.75 -1.03
C TRP A 2 -24.73 26.76 -0.80
N GLY A 3 -25.19 27.11 0.42
CA GLY A 3 -26.62 27.31 0.73
C GLY A 3 -27.24 26.42 1.83
N GLN A 4 -26.52 25.50 2.46
CA GLN A 4 -27.07 24.64 3.53
C GLN A 4 -26.95 25.22 4.95
N GLY A 5 -26.49 26.46 5.12
CA GLY A 5 -26.44 27.11 6.44
C GLY A 5 -25.37 26.57 7.41
N LEU A 6 -24.57 25.59 7.01
CA LEU A 6 -23.46 25.02 7.78
C LEU A 6 -22.20 25.89 7.66
N TYR A 7 -22.32 27.18 7.99
CA TYR A 7 -21.18 28.08 7.99
C TYR A 7 -20.39 27.88 9.28
N GLN A 8 -19.17 27.34 9.13
CA GLN A 8 -18.23 27.19 10.23
C GLN A 8 -17.11 28.21 10.08
N GLU A 9 -16.74 28.88 11.17
CA GLU A 9 -15.55 29.71 11.21
C GLU A 9 -14.29 28.84 11.07
N LEU A 10 -13.42 29.21 10.14
CA LEU A 10 -12.16 28.53 9.86
C LEU A 10 -10.99 29.46 10.13
N ARG A 11 -9.86 28.89 10.55
CA ARG A 11 -8.61 29.62 10.70
C ARG A 11 -7.80 29.51 9.41
N PHE A 12 -7.48 30.65 8.82
CA PHE A 12 -6.62 30.74 7.64
C PHE A 12 -5.20 31.12 8.06
N VAL A 13 -4.21 30.44 7.50
CA VAL A 13 -2.78 30.72 7.70
C VAL A 13 -2.16 30.91 6.33
N LEU A 14 -1.67 32.12 6.07
CA LEU A 14 -0.89 32.42 4.87
C LEU A 14 0.57 32.08 5.14
N VAL A 15 1.15 31.20 4.31
CA VAL A 15 2.52 30.73 4.40
C VAL A 15 3.28 31.23 3.17
N GLN A 16 4.37 31.95 3.39
CA GLN A 16 5.26 32.39 2.31
C GLN A 16 6.56 31.60 2.37
N TYR A 17 6.89 30.91 1.27
CA TYR A 17 8.12 30.15 1.10
C TYR A 17 8.84 30.61 -0.16
N GLY A 18 9.82 31.50 0.01
CA GLY A 18 10.47 32.21 -1.10
C GLY A 18 9.45 33.04 -1.88
N GLU A 19 9.37 32.81 -3.19
CA GLU A 19 8.40 33.46 -4.09
C GLU A 19 7.01 32.82 -4.06
N ARG A 20 6.86 31.64 -3.43
CA ARG A 20 5.60 30.91 -3.41
C ARG A 20 4.81 31.25 -2.15
N SER A 21 3.52 31.46 -2.32
CA SER A 21 2.57 31.65 -1.23
C SER A 21 1.56 30.50 -1.23
N SER A 22 1.27 29.94 -0.06
CA SER A 22 0.22 28.92 0.12
C SER A 22 -0.69 29.32 1.28
N ILE A 23 -1.95 28.90 1.19
CA ILE A 23 -2.94 29.14 2.25
C ILE A 23 -3.30 27.79 2.86
N LEU A 24 -3.08 27.66 4.16
CA LEU A 24 -3.53 26.52 4.94
C LEU A 24 -4.80 26.90 5.70
N VAL A 25 -5.70 25.93 5.84
CA VAL A 25 -7.00 26.13 6.48
C VAL A 25 -7.18 25.06 7.55
N SER A 26 -7.58 25.47 8.75
CA SER A 26 -7.88 24.58 9.87
C SER A 26 -9.30 24.83 10.39
N THR A 27 -10.00 23.74 10.71
CA THR A 27 -11.28 23.77 11.44
C THR A 27 -11.08 24.03 12.93
N ASP A 28 -9.93 23.62 13.48
CA ASP A 28 -9.55 23.90 14.86
C ASP A 28 -8.86 25.27 14.95
N LYS A 29 -9.48 26.16 15.72
CA LYS A 29 -9.03 27.54 15.96
C LYS A 29 -7.96 27.64 17.05
N SER A 30 -7.84 26.65 17.92
CA SER A 30 -6.88 26.63 19.03
C SER A 30 -5.44 26.41 18.56
N LEU A 31 -5.25 25.73 17.43
CA LEU A 31 -3.95 25.43 16.86
C LEU A 31 -3.21 26.70 16.44
N THR A 32 -1.93 26.80 16.83
CA THR A 32 -1.09 27.92 16.39
C THR A 32 -0.77 27.80 14.89
N ALA A 33 -0.37 28.92 14.27
CA ALA A 33 0.00 28.90 12.85
C ALA A 33 1.16 27.91 12.56
N THR A 34 2.11 27.80 13.49
CA THR A 34 3.22 26.85 13.42
C THR A 34 2.75 25.40 13.49
N ASP A 35 1.79 25.09 14.37
CA ASP A 35 1.23 23.73 14.48
C ASP A 35 0.51 23.33 13.20
N ILE A 36 -0.26 24.25 12.61
CA ILE A 36 -0.98 24.01 11.34
C ILE A 36 0.02 23.70 10.22
N ILE A 37 1.12 24.44 10.12
CA ILE A 37 2.19 24.20 9.14
C ILE A 37 2.85 22.83 9.39
N GLN A 38 3.15 22.50 10.65
CA GLN A 38 3.79 21.23 11.00
C GLN A 38 2.88 20.03 10.71
N LEU A 39 1.61 20.11 11.08
CA LEU A 39 0.60 19.09 10.78
C LEU A 39 0.42 18.91 9.28
N TYR A 40 0.36 20.01 8.53
CA TYR A 40 0.32 19.95 7.07
C TYR A 40 1.59 19.29 6.53
N GLY A 41 2.77 19.59 7.07
CA GLY A 41 4.03 18.92 6.70
C GLY A 41 4.00 17.39 6.89
N HIS A 42 3.23 16.88 7.85
CA HIS A 42 3.05 15.43 8.01
C HIS A 42 2.25 14.77 6.88
N SER A 43 1.45 15.51 6.11
CA SER A 43 0.75 14.96 4.94
C SER A 43 1.72 14.38 3.89
N PHE A 44 2.93 14.95 3.78
CA PHE A 44 3.98 14.44 2.90
C PHE A 44 4.43 13.00 3.24
N LYS A 45 4.17 12.55 4.48
CA LYS A 45 4.42 11.15 4.88
C LYS A 45 3.56 10.18 4.08
N ILE A 46 2.36 10.58 3.65
CA ILE A 46 1.48 9.74 2.82
C ILE A 46 2.13 9.53 1.45
N GLU A 47 2.58 10.60 0.80
CA GLU A 47 3.27 10.52 -0.49
C GLU A 47 4.56 9.69 -0.40
N SER A 48 5.33 9.90 0.66
CA SER A 48 6.53 9.10 0.94
C SER A 48 6.17 7.63 1.11
N THR A 49 5.10 7.31 1.85
CA THR A 49 4.64 5.94 2.06
C THR A 49 4.18 5.29 0.75
N PHE A 50 3.47 6.01 -0.11
CA PHE A 50 3.09 5.51 -1.43
C PHE A 50 4.30 5.23 -2.33
N ARG A 51 5.32 6.09 -2.28
CA ARG A 51 6.57 5.88 -3.00
C ARG A 51 7.26 4.60 -2.53
N GLU A 52 7.41 4.41 -1.22
CA GLU A 52 8.03 3.21 -0.67
C GLU A 52 7.18 1.97 -0.96
N MET A 53 5.85 2.05 -0.86
CA MET A 53 4.96 0.94 -1.21
C MET A 53 5.14 0.47 -2.66
N LYS A 54 5.28 1.42 -3.59
CA LYS A 54 5.56 1.12 -4.99
C LYS A 54 6.96 0.54 -5.19
N GLN A 55 7.99 1.13 -4.58
CA GLN A 55 9.38 0.76 -4.85
C GLN A 55 9.84 -0.49 -4.08
N VAL A 56 9.34 -0.69 -2.87
CA VAL A 56 9.80 -1.75 -1.97
C VAL A 56 9.03 -3.03 -2.22
N ILE A 57 7.70 -2.99 -2.25
CA ILE A 57 6.87 -4.21 -2.34
C ILE A 57 6.06 -4.32 -3.64
N ASP A 58 6.18 -3.35 -4.54
CA ASP A 58 5.38 -3.27 -5.77
C ASP A 58 3.87 -3.35 -5.50
N GLY A 59 3.38 -2.58 -4.51
CA GLY A 59 1.98 -2.65 -4.06
C GLY A 59 0.93 -2.24 -5.10
N PHE A 60 1.36 -1.81 -6.29
CA PHE A 60 0.49 -1.50 -7.43
C PHE A 60 0.71 -2.43 -8.64
N GLY A 61 1.56 -3.46 -8.50
CA GLY A 61 1.89 -4.42 -9.55
C GLY A 61 0.88 -5.55 -9.74
N TYR A 62 -0.41 -5.30 -9.48
CA TYR A 62 -1.46 -6.31 -9.64
C TYR A 62 -1.86 -6.50 -11.10
N HIS A 63 -2.16 -7.74 -11.48
CA HIS A 63 -2.55 -8.12 -12.84
C HIS A 63 -3.91 -8.83 -12.86
N PHE A 64 -4.89 -8.28 -12.13
CA PHE A 64 -6.27 -8.79 -12.13
C PHE A 64 -7.04 -8.17 -13.29
N TRP A 65 -7.05 -8.85 -14.44
CA TRP A 65 -7.81 -8.42 -15.62
C TRP A 65 -9.01 -9.32 -15.84
N SER A 66 -10.14 -8.71 -16.21
CA SER A 66 -11.33 -9.43 -16.63
C SER A 66 -11.61 -9.13 -18.10
N LYS A 67 -11.85 -10.18 -18.90
CA LYS A 67 -12.31 -10.05 -20.29
C LYS A 67 -13.66 -9.33 -20.37
N SER A 68 -14.48 -9.47 -19.33
CA SER A 68 -15.78 -8.82 -19.21
C SER A 68 -15.69 -7.30 -18.99
N MET A 69 -14.51 -6.78 -18.60
CA MET A 69 -14.33 -5.35 -18.37
C MET A 69 -14.26 -4.58 -19.70
N PRO A 70 -15.20 -3.66 -19.98
CA PRO A 70 -15.16 -2.87 -21.20
C PRO A 70 -14.04 -1.83 -21.13
N LYS A 71 -13.58 -1.38 -22.29
CA LYS A 71 -12.59 -0.30 -22.37
C LYS A 71 -13.19 0.99 -21.79
N LEU A 72 -12.64 1.44 -20.66
CA LEU A 72 -13.05 2.69 -20.03
C LEU A 72 -12.52 3.89 -20.83
N ASN A 73 -13.39 4.88 -21.04
CA ASN A 73 -13.03 6.13 -21.71
C ASN A 73 -12.82 7.23 -20.66
N ARG A 74 -11.57 7.68 -20.47
CA ARG A 74 -11.22 8.75 -19.52
C ARG A 74 -11.88 10.10 -19.88
N TYR A 75 -12.16 10.35 -21.15
CA TYR A 75 -12.71 11.61 -21.65
C TYR A 75 -14.18 11.48 -22.07
N LEU A 76 -14.94 10.61 -21.39
CA LEU A 76 -16.35 10.38 -21.67
C LEU A 76 -17.13 11.71 -21.60
N LYS A 77 -17.91 12.01 -22.64
CA LYS A 77 -18.76 13.20 -22.65
C LYS A 77 -19.98 12.95 -21.76
N LYS A 78 -20.46 14.00 -21.07
CA LYS A 78 -21.61 13.92 -20.12
C LYS A 78 -22.92 13.37 -20.72
N ARG A 79 -23.05 13.30 -22.05
CA ARG A 79 -24.22 12.77 -22.77
C ARG A 79 -24.05 11.33 -23.26
N GLU A 80 -22.86 10.75 -23.14
CA GLU A 80 -22.58 9.36 -23.55
C GLU A 80 -22.87 8.41 -22.39
N THR A 81 -23.47 7.25 -22.70
CA THR A 81 -23.73 6.20 -21.70
C THR A 81 -22.42 5.60 -21.21
N HIS A 82 -22.35 5.31 -19.91
CA HIS A 82 -21.13 4.78 -19.33
C HIS A 82 -20.85 3.37 -19.90
N PRO A 83 -19.60 3.02 -20.28
CA PRO A 83 -19.30 1.70 -20.86
C PRO A 83 -19.75 0.51 -19.99
N LEU A 84 -19.84 0.69 -18.67
CA LEU A 84 -20.33 -0.31 -17.72
C LEU A 84 -21.83 -0.59 -17.85
N GLU A 85 -22.63 0.36 -18.33
CA GLU A 85 -24.09 0.18 -18.54
C GLU A 85 -24.39 -0.79 -19.68
N LYS A 86 -23.40 -1.08 -20.54
CA LYS A 86 -23.53 -2.04 -21.65
C LYS A 86 -23.43 -3.50 -21.20
N ILE A 87 -23.12 -3.74 -19.93
CA ILE A 87 -22.90 -5.07 -19.38
C ILE A 87 -24.22 -5.54 -18.76
N THR A 88 -25.01 -6.27 -19.54
CA THR A 88 -26.31 -6.78 -19.10
C THR A 88 -26.21 -8.18 -18.47
N GLU A 89 -25.18 -8.95 -18.84
CA GLU A 89 -25.01 -10.33 -18.38
C GLU A 89 -24.59 -10.38 -16.90
N ALA A 90 -25.37 -11.09 -16.08
CA ALA A 90 -25.12 -11.20 -14.64
C ALA A 90 -23.76 -11.85 -14.33
N LYS A 91 -23.32 -12.79 -15.16
CA LYS A 91 -22.01 -13.46 -14.98
C LYS A 91 -20.84 -12.50 -15.20
N ASP A 92 -20.94 -11.61 -16.18
CA ASP A 92 -19.92 -10.61 -16.48
C ASP A 92 -19.82 -9.54 -15.40
N GLN A 93 -20.96 -9.11 -14.86
CA GLN A 93 -21.01 -8.21 -13.72
C GLN A 93 -20.33 -8.81 -12.48
N GLU A 94 -20.59 -10.10 -12.21
CA GLU A 94 -19.94 -10.79 -11.09
C GLU A 94 -18.43 -10.92 -11.29
N ASN A 95 -17.97 -11.28 -12.49
CA ASN A 95 -16.54 -11.35 -12.79
C ASN A 95 -15.83 -10.00 -12.57
N ILE A 96 -16.50 -8.89 -12.92
CA ILE A 96 -15.98 -7.53 -12.68
C ILE A 96 -15.92 -7.22 -11.18
N ARG A 97 -16.97 -7.54 -10.43
CA ARG A 97 -16.97 -7.38 -8.96
C ARG A 97 -15.84 -8.17 -8.30
N LEU A 98 -15.63 -9.41 -8.70
CA LEU A 98 -14.54 -10.25 -8.20
C LEU A 98 -13.17 -9.66 -8.53
N THR A 99 -13.01 -9.10 -9.73
CA THR A 99 -11.77 -8.44 -10.15
C THR A 99 -11.47 -7.21 -9.30
N ILE A 100 -12.47 -6.34 -9.07
CA ILE A 100 -12.33 -5.16 -8.21
C ILE A 100 -12.01 -5.59 -6.77
N LYS A 101 -12.72 -6.60 -6.25
CA LYS A 101 -12.47 -7.15 -4.91
C LYS A 101 -11.04 -7.69 -4.77
N ALA A 102 -10.50 -8.34 -5.81
CA ALA A 102 -9.13 -8.81 -5.83
C ALA A 102 -8.13 -7.65 -5.82
N ILE A 103 -8.39 -6.57 -6.59
CA ILE A 103 -7.57 -5.35 -6.61
C ILE A 103 -7.57 -4.69 -5.23
N GLU A 104 -8.74 -4.46 -4.65
CA GLU A 104 -8.90 -3.87 -3.31
C GLU A 104 -8.19 -4.72 -2.24
N GLY A 105 -8.40 -6.04 -2.27
CA GLY A 105 -7.77 -6.97 -1.35
C GLY A 105 -6.25 -6.95 -1.45
N TYR A 106 -5.70 -6.94 -2.67
CA TYR A 106 -4.26 -6.83 -2.90
C TYR A 106 -3.69 -5.53 -2.35
N MET A 107 -4.33 -4.38 -2.66
CA MET A 107 -3.90 -3.08 -2.14
C MET A 107 -3.93 -3.04 -0.61
N MET A 108 -4.97 -3.60 0.02
CA MET A 108 -5.07 -3.68 1.48
C MET A 108 -3.96 -4.54 2.09
N CYS A 109 -3.67 -5.71 1.49
CA CYS A 109 -2.54 -6.54 1.89
C CYS A 109 -1.20 -5.80 1.76
N SER A 110 -1.00 -5.03 0.68
CA SER A 110 0.18 -4.20 0.47
C SER A 110 0.31 -3.09 1.53
N CYS A 111 -0.79 -2.42 1.89
CA CYS A 111 -0.82 -1.43 2.97
C CYS A 111 -0.40 -2.05 4.30
N ILE A 112 -0.96 -3.21 4.65
CA ILE A 112 -0.63 -3.92 5.90
C ILE A 112 0.84 -4.33 5.90
N ALA A 113 1.32 -4.92 4.80
CA ALA A 113 2.71 -5.34 4.67
C ALA A 113 3.69 -4.15 4.83
N MET A 114 3.41 -3.00 4.21
CA MET A 114 4.22 -1.80 4.40
C MET A 114 4.21 -1.31 5.85
N GLY A 115 3.05 -1.27 6.50
CA GLY A 115 2.95 -0.89 7.91
C GLY A 115 3.76 -1.82 8.83
N LEU A 116 3.75 -3.13 8.55
CA LEU A 116 4.57 -4.10 9.27
C LEU A 116 6.06 -3.88 9.05
N LEU A 117 6.49 -3.63 7.81
CA LEU A 117 7.89 -3.31 7.50
C LEU A 117 8.33 -2.04 8.25
N GLN A 118 7.51 -0.99 8.25
CA GLN A 118 7.77 0.25 8.99
C GLN A 118 7.89 0.02 10.49
N LEU A 119 6.98 -0.78 11.06
CA LEU A 119 7.01 -1.12 12.48
C LEU A 119 8.29 -1.88 12.85
N ILE A 120 8.69 -2.84 12.02
CA ILE A 120 9.92 -3.62 12.24
C ILE A 120 11.15 -2.71 12.12
N SER A 121 11.18 -1.85 11.10
CA SER A 121 12.24 -0.86 10.90
C SER A 121 12.46 0.01 12.13
N VAL A 122 11.38 0.56 12.69
CA VAL A 122 11.46 1.44 13.87
C VAL A 122 11.80 0.66 15.14
N ARG A 123 11.14 -0.48 15.40
CA ARG A 123 11.30 -1.25 16.65
C ARG A 123 12.64 -1.96 16.75
N TYR A 124 13.13 -2.51 15.64
CA TYR A 124 14.26 -3.44 15.65
C TYR A 124 15.52 -2.89 14.99
N SER A 125 15.55 -1.61 14.58
CA SER A 125 16.71 -0.95 13.96
C SER A 125 18.05 -1.26 14.64
N HIS A 126 18.08 -1.24 15.98
CA HIS A 126 19.28 -1.49 16.79
C HIS A 126 19.81 -2.93 16.73
N ARG A 127 18.98 -3.91 16.34
CA ARG A 127 19.36 -5.33 16.18
C ARG A 127 19.83 -5.67 14.77
N VAL A 128 19.70 -4.73 13.84
CA VAL A 128 20.05 -4.85 12.42
C VAL A 128 21.56 -4.66 12.07
N PRO A 129 22.52 -4.30 12.97
CA PRO A 129 23.93 -4.17 12.56
C PRO A 129 24.54 -5.41 11.90
N GLY A 130 24.03 -6.61 12.19
CA GLY A 130 24.45 -7.86 11.53
C GLY A 130 23.71 -8.21 10.24
N LEU A 131 22.79 -7.36 9.77
CA LEU A 131 21.87 -7.63 8.65
C LEU A 131 22.26 -6.91 7.36
N PHE A 132 23.43 -6.27 7.30
CA PHE A 132 23.94 -5.63 6.08
C PHE A 132 24.37 -6.65 5.04
N PHE A 133 23.40 -7.28 4.39
CA PHE A 133 23.61 -8.13 3.21
C PHE A 133 23.68 -7.31 1.91
N ARG A 134 23.54 -5.98 1.99
CA ARG A 134 23.46 -5.08 0.85
C ARG A 134 24.37 -3.87 1.08
N TYR A 135 25.17 -3.55 0.06
CA TYR A 135 25.93 -2.31 0.04
C TYR A 135 24.98 -1.11 -0.02
N LEU A 136 25.11 -0.20 0.95
CA LEU A 136 24.38 1.07 0.98
C LEU A 136 25.37 2.20 0.71
N ARG A 137 25.11 2.99 -0.33
CA ARG A 137 25.91 4.19 -0.65
C ARG A 137 25.88 5.22 0.49
N THR A 138 24.77 5.27 1.23
CA THR A 138 24.62 6.16 2.39
C THR A 138 23.92 5.38 3.51
N PRO A 139 24.65 4.99 4.58
CA PRO A 139 24.05 4.30 5.71
C PRO A 139 23.18 5.26 6.52
N SER A 140 21.94 4.87 6.81
CA SER A 140 21.09 5.59 7.77
C SER A 140 21.67 5.42 9.19
N LYS A 141 21.80 6.53 9.92
CA LYS A 141 22.52 6.55 11.21
C LYS A 141 21.71 6.01 12.40
N ALA A 142 20.38 5.88 12.31
CA ALA A 142 19.54 5.53 13.46
C ALA A 142 18.41 4.53 13.17
N VAL A 143 17.71 4.66 12.03
CA VAL A 143 16.55 3.82 11.66
C VAL A 143 16.80 3.14 10.32
N VAL A 144 16.66 1.82 10.27
CA VAL A 144 16.83 1.06 9.02
C VAL A 144 15.66 1.27 8.06
N SER A 145 15.95 1.29 6.76
CA SER A 145 14.91 1.46 5.73
C SER A 145 14.02 0.22 5.62
N GLU A 146 12.78 0.42 5.20
CA GLU A 146 11.82 -0.63 4.88
C GLU A 146 12.38 -1.59 3.82
N ALA A 147 13.15 -1.05 2.86
CA ALA A 147 13.84 -1.84 1.84
C ALA A 147 14.90 -2.79 2.44
N THR A 148 15.62 -2.35 3.47
CA THR A 148 16.59 -3.18 4.18
C THR A 148 15.89 -4.31 4.92
N VAL A 149 14.80 -4.01 5.62
CA VAL A 149 14.01 -5.02 6.34
C VAL A 149 13.39 -6.03 5.37
N LYS A 150 12.83 -5.56 4.25
CA LYS A 150 12.31 -6.42 3.19
C LYS A 150 13.38 -7.38 2.66
N ALA A 151 14.57 -6.86 2.32
CA ALA A 151 15.68 -7.67 1.81
C ALA A 151 16.14 -8.72 2.82
N TYR A 152 16.20 -8.35 4.10
CA TYR A 152 16.50 -9.30 5.17
C TYR A 152 15.45 -10.41 5.25
N LEU A 153 14.17 -10.04 5.35
CA LEU A 153 13.07 -11.00 5.45
C LEU A 153 13.05 -11.93 4.23
N GLN A 154 13.23 -11.42 3.01
CA GLN A 154 13.28 -12.26 1.82
C GLN A 154 14.34 -13.37 1.91
N ARG A 155 15.48 -13.10 2.55
CA ARG A 155 16.55 -14.09 2.73
C ARG A 155 16.33 -15.00 3.94
N SER A 156 15.74 -14.49 5.02
CA SER A 156 15.62 -15.20 6.29
C SER A 156 14.26 -15.84 6.54
N ILE A 157 13.22 -15.53 5.76
CA ILE A 157 11.83 -15.92 6.09
C ILE A 157 11.65 -17.43 6.16
N ILE A 158 12.24 -18.18 5.22
CA ILE A 158 12.17 -19.65 5.19
C ILE A 158 12.89 -20.23 6.42
N TYR A 159 14.07 -19.70 6.74
CA TYR A 159 14.82 -20.12 7.93
C TYR A 159 14.05 -19.82 9.24
N LEU A 160 13.42 -18.64 9.31
CA LEU A 160 12.59 -18.26 10.45
C LEU A 160 11.37 -19.17 10.61
N PHE A 161 10.77 -19.62 9.50
CA PHE A 161 9.67 -20.59 9.53
C PHE A 161 10.15 -21.96 10.01
N ALA A 162 11.26 -22.46 9.47
CA ALA A 162 11.83 -23.74 9.88
C ALA A 162 12.23 -23.78 11.37
N ARG A 163 12.68 -22.65 11.92
CA ARG A 163 13.08 -22.55 13.34
C ARG A 163 11.90 -22.45 14.30
N ASN A 164 10.72 -22.04 13.83
CA ASN A 164 9.54 -21.81 14.68
C ASN A 164 8.32 -22.64 14.24
N PRO A 165 8.42 -23.98 14.12
CA PRO A 165 7.35 -24.80 13.56
C PRO A 165 6.09 -24.85 14.44
N HIS A 166 6.20 -24.47 15.71
CA HIS A 166 5.12 -24.48 16.68
C HIS A 166 4.12 -23.31 16.50
N LEU A 167 4.41 -22.32 15.66
CA LEU A 167 3.49 -21.21 15.43
C LEU A 167 2.28 -21.68 14.61
N SER A 168 1.08 -21.31 15.03
CA SER A 168 -0.18 -21.74 14.39
C SER A 168 -0.25 -21.38 12.90
N ILE A 169 0.30 -20.23 12.51
CA ILE A 169 0.39 -19.82 11.10
C ILE A 169 1.25 -20.80 10.29
N ILE A 170 2.37 -21.26 10.84
CA ILE A 170 3.26 -22.20 10.14
C ILE A 170 2.60 -23.57 10.06
N GLN A 171 1.89 -24.00 11.10
CA GLN A 171 1.10 -25.23 11.07
C GLN A 171 -0.02 -25.18 10.01
N ILE A 172 -0.70 -24.04 9.88
CA ILE A 172 -1.72 -23.82 8.84
C ILE A 172 -1.07 -23.83 7.45
N ILE A 173 0.07 -23.16 7.27
CA ILE A 173 0.79 -23.19 5.98
C ILE A 173 1.19 -24.62 5.63
N HIS A 174 1.73 -25.36 6.60
CA HIS A 174 2.21 -26.72 6.40
C HIS A 174 1.07 -27.70 6.11
N SER A 175 -0.10 -27.53 6.75
CA SER A 175 -1.30 -28.35 6.46
C SER A 175 -1.93 -28.02 5.12
N LYS A 176 -1.78 -26.78 4.63
CA LYS A 176 -2.22 -26.37 3.29
C LYS A 176 -1.22 -26.72 2.19
N GLN A 177 -0.02 -27.16 2.55
CA GLN A 177 1.04 -27.56 1.62
C GLN A 177 0.97 -29.04 1.20
N GLU A 178 -0.16 -29.74 1.40
CA GLU A 178 -0.28 -31.16 1.04
C GLU A 178 0.10 -31.48 -0.43
N ILE A 179 1.20 -32.25 -0.54
CA ILE A 179 1.60 -33.28 -1.51
C ILE A 179 1.24 -32.99 -2.97
N ARG A 180 2.17 -32.35 -3.70
CA ARG A 180 2.30 -32.66 -5.13
C ARG A 180 2.87 -34.08 -5.19
N ASP A 181 2.02 -35.06 -5.44
CA ASP A 181 2.50 -36.38 -5.87
C ASP A 181 3.30 -36.16 -7.15
N VAL A 182 4.61 -36.38 -7.05
CA VAL A 182 5.58 -36.27 -8.15
C VAL A 182 5.37 -37.38 -9.19
N GLU A 183 4.34 -38.22 -9.06
CA GLU A 183 4.15 -39.42 -9.89
C GLU A 183 3.44 -39.17 -11.23
N ASP A 184 2.74 -38.05 -11.44
CA ASP A 184 1.93 -37.87 -12.66
C ASP A 184 2.70 -37.24 -13.85
N ASP A 185 3.86 -36.61 -13.62
CA ASP A 185 4.69 -36.01 -14.69
C ASP A 185 5.64 -37.04 -15.35
N SER A 186 5.71 -38.27 -14.85
CA SER A 186 6.56 -39.35 -15.42
C SER A 186 5.88 -40.23 -16.48
N LEU A 187 4.59 -40.03 -16.77
CA LEU A 187 3.84 -40.85 -17.74
C LEU A 187 3.51 -40.14 -19.06
N ALA A 188 4.02 -38.93 -19.28
CA ALA A 188 3.93 -38.23 -20.56
C ALA A 188 5.34 -38.01 -21.14
N SER A 189 5.97 -39.10 -21.60
CA SER A 189 7.07 -39.07 -22.59
C SER A 189 6.62 -39.80 -23.85
#